data_AF-D6ACA0-F1
#
_entry.id   AF-D6ACA0-F1
#
_cell.length_a   1.000
_cell.length_b   1.000
_cell.length_c   1.000
_cell.angle_alpha   90.00
_cell.angle_beta   90.00
_cell.angle_gamma   90.00
#
_symmetry.space_group_name_H-M   'P 1'
#
loop_
_entity.id
_entity.type
_entity.pdbx_description
1 polymer ?
#
loop_
_entity_poly.entity_id
_entity_poly.type
_entity_poly.pdbx_seq_one_letter_code
_entity_poly.pdbx_strand_id
1 'polypeptide(L)'
;MQNALGAQLPHRNEAAPRGDARPDIGTVVAMTSTASPGTLTIPTPTPGLIARLNARTALDQTEAGRTFASLLLTYPAPQFEDVDPAGVELMMRGVASTLGAIPAVLPSVVPGRAPSFSVDRVSITPSGIPLVHFDGTPWSMRIAESPGWSRVMSGLGRVLLVVGLDELSPVASAAEVDEYIECAGEADRLYATVSSVADAAGRRTALRRP
;
A
#
# COMPACT_ATOMS: atom_id res chain seq x y z
N MET A 1 -18.44 -61.81 46.81
CA MET A 1 -17.22 -62.63 47.01
C MET A 1 -16.06 -61.85 46.44
N GLN A 2 -15.38 -60.98 47.19
CA GLN A 2 -14.37 -61.22 48.23
C GLN A 2 -13.12 -61.98 47.76
N ASN A 3 -11.98 -61.33 48.09
CA ASN A 3 -10.61 -61.82 48.24
C ASN A 3 -9.69 -61.72 47.01
N ALA A 4 -8.40 -61.37 47.11
CA ALA A 4 -7.59 -60.84 48.21
C ALA A 4 -6.19 -60.49 47.66
N LEU A 5 -5.54 -59.50 48.30
CA LEU A 5 -4.12 -59.35 48.60
C LEU A 5 -3.02 -59.74 47.57
N GLY A 6 -2.16 -58.76 47.30
CA GLY A 6 -0.75 -58.96 46.97
C GLY A 6 0.04 -57.71 47.32
N ALA A 7 0.49 -57.61 48.57
CA ALA A 7 1.40 -56.58 49.05
C ALA A 7 2.87 -57.07 49.01
N GLN A 8 3.77 -56.11 49.17
CA GLN A 8 5.17 -56.19 49.63
C GLN A 8 6.30 -56.12 48.58
N LEU A 9 6.98 -54.97 48.58
CA LEU A 9 8.44 -54.85 48.45
C LEU A 9 8.91 -53.67 49.32
N PRO A 10 9.83 -53.88 50.29
CA PRO A 10 10.54 -52.80 50.96
C PRO A 10 11.83 -52.49 50.20
N HIS A 11 12.31 -51.24 50.25
CA HIS A 11 13.68 -50.95 50.69
C HIS A 11 13.91 -49.43 50.76
N ARG A 12 14.03 -49.01 52.01
CA ARG A 12 14.60 -47.77 52.52
C ARG A 12 16.05 -47.60 52.02
N ASN A 13 16.40 -46.41 51.54
CA ASN A 13 17.78 -45.93 51.53
C ASN A 13 17.80 -44.42 51.82
N GLU A 14 18.05 -44.10 53.09
CA GLU A 14 18.68 -42.84 53.51
C GLU A 14 20.16 -42.90 53.10
N ALA A 15 20.65 -41.85 52.44
CA ALA A 15 21.88 -41.13 52.82
C ALA A 15 22.21 -40.05 51.78
N ALA A 16 22.07 -38.79 52.18
CA ALA A 16 22.86 -37.69 51.62
C ALA A 16 24.30 -37.80 52.15
N PRO A 17 25.29 -37.18 51.48
CA PRO A 17 25.68 -35.86 51.97
C PRO A 17 26.07 -34.82 50.90
N ARG A 18 25.66 -33.58 51.19
CA ARG A 18 26.37 -32.31 51.05
C ARG A 18 27.43 -32.21 49.94
N GLY A 19 27.04 -31.55 48.86
CA GLY A 19 27.94 -30.80 47.97
C GLY A 19 27.38 -29.40 47.79
N ASP A 20 28.11 -28.42 48.32
CA ASP A 20 27.94 -26.98 48.11
C ASP A 20 27.86 -26.65 46.61
N ALA A 21 26.77 -26.01 46.20
CA ALA A 21 26.72 -25.24 44.96
C ALA A 21 25.64 -24.16 45.09
N ARG A 22 26.10 -22.94 45.41
CA ARG A 22 25.35 -21.70 45.26
C ARG A 22 24.71 -21.63 43.85
N PRO A 23 23.40 -21.39 43.71
CA PRO A 23 22.88 -20.83 42.47
C PRO A 23 23.18 -19.33 42.47
N ASP A 24 24.05 -18.94 41.56
CA ASP A 24 24.31 -17.55 41.19
C ASP A 24 22.98 -16.91 40.76
N ILE A 25 22.61 -15.81 41.41
CA ILE A 25 21.44 -15.00 41.03
C ILE A 25 21.84 -14.24 39.77
N GLY A 26 21.78 -14.96 38.64
CA GLY A 26 21.91 -14.41 37.30
C GLY A 26 20.64 -13.64 36.94
N THR A 27 20.71 -12.33 37.10
CA THR A 27 19.92 -11.28 36.46
C THR A 27 18.92 -11.77 35.41
N VAL A 28 17.63 -11.74 35.78
CA VAL A 28 16.54 -11.71 34.82
C VAL A 28 16.61 -10.34 34.14
N VAL A 29 17.28 -10.25 32.99
CA VAL A 29 17.12 -9.10 32.10
C VAL A 29 15.70 -9.20 31.56
N ALA A 30 14.78 -8.47 32.20
CA ALA A 30 13.53 -8.12 31.59
C ALA A 30 13.86 -7.35 30.30
N MET A 31 13.85 -8.04 29.16
CA MET A 31 13.70 -7.40 27.85
C MET A 31 12.26 -6.90 27.77
N THR A 32 11.93 -5.86 28.54
CA THR A 32 10.84 -4.98 28.18
C THR A 32 11.29 -4.30 26.90
N SER A 33 10.89 -4.88 25.77
CA SER A 33 10.86 -4.21 24.49
C SER A 33 9.91 -3.02 24.63
N THR A 34 10.41 -1.92 25.16
CA THR A 34 9.86 -0.60 24.87
C THR A 34 10.32 -0.26 23.46
N ALA A 35 9.76 -0.95 22.47
CA ALA A 35 9.60 -0.37 21.16
C ALA A 35 8.65 0.82 21.37
N SER A 36 9.23 2.02 21.54
CA SER A 36 8.50 3.24 21.17
C SER A 36 7.90 2.95 19.79
N PRO A 37 6.63 3.27 19.53
CA PRO A 37 6.14 3.29 18.17
C PRO A 37 6.96 4.36 17.46
N GLY A 38 8.07 3.95 16.85
CA GLY A 38 8.82 4.79 15.96
C GLY A 38 7.81 5.14 14.88
N THR A 39 7.43 6.42 14.82
CA THR A 39 6.66 6.93 13.70
C THR A 39 7.46 6.58 12.46
N LEU A 40 7.04 5.52 11.75
CA LEU A 40 7.63 5.15 10.48
C LEU A 40 7.31 6.32 9.55
N THR A 41 8.31 7.18 9.33
CA THR A 41 8.18 8.31 8.43
C THR A 41 7.87 7.76 7.05
N ILE A 42 6.68 8.10 6.55
CA ILE A 42 6.27 7.75 5.20
C ILE A 42 7.22 8.46 4.22
N PRO A 43 8.00 7.73 3.39
CA PRO A 43 9.00 8.34 2.54
C PRO A 43 8.37 9.06 1.35
N THR A 44 8.90 10.22 0.98
CA THR A 44 8.59 10.84 -0.32
C THR A 44 9.15 9.97 -1.45
N PRO A 45 8.39 9.72 -2.53
CA PRO A 45 8.87 8.92 -3.65
C PRO A 45 10.12 9.51 -4.30
N THR A 46 11.14 8.68 -4.44
CA THR A 46 12.36 9.04 -5.18
C THR A 46 12.06 9.08 -6.69
N PRO A 47 12.83 9.83 -7.51
CA PRO A 47 12.68 9.78 -8.96
C PRO A 47 12.84 8.36 -9.54
N GLY A 48 13.71 7.53 -8.94
CA GLY A 48 13.87 6.13 -9.35
C GLY A 48 12.61 5.29 -9.09
N LEU A 49 11.95 5.48 -7.93
CA LEU A 49 10.67 4.84 -7.66
C LEU A 49 9.59 5.32 -8.63
N ILE A 50 9.47 6.63 -8.84
CA ILE A 50 8.49 7.23 -9.77
C ILE A 50 8.65 6.66 -11.18
N ALA A 51 9.88 6.51 -11.66
CA ALA A 51 10.17 5.95 -12.99
C ALA A 51 9.89 4.45 -13.10
N ARG A 52 9.84 3.72 -11.97
CA ARG A 52 9.60 2.27 -11.91
C ARG A 52 8.12 1.93 -11.79
N LEU A 53 7.27 2.84 -11.31
CA LEU A 53 5.84 2.57 -11.12
C LEU A 53 5.16 2.08 -12.41
N ASN A 54 4.29 1.08 -12.26
CA ASN A 54 3.37 0.69 -13.30
C ASN A 54 2.13 1.58 -13.25
N ALA A 55 1.67 1.99 -14.43
CA ALA A 55 0.51 2.85 -14.59
C ALA A 55 -0.49 2.20 -15.55
N ARG A 56 -1.71 1.94 -15.09
CA ARG A 56 -2.79 1.33 -15.89
C ARG A 56 -3.98 2.25 -15.95
N THR A 57 -4.37 2.61 -17.17
CA THR A 57 -5.53 3.46 -17.43
C THR A 57 -6.75 2.62 -17.76
N ALA A 58 -7.90 2.92 -17.16
CA ALA A 58 -9.17 2.27 -17.46
C ALA A 58 -10.31 3.30 -17.58
N LEU A 59 -11.36 2.91 -18.32
CA LEU A 59 -12.60 3.65 -18.45
C LEU A 59 -13.71 2.80 -17.85
N ASP A 60 -14.27 3.30 -16.76
CA ASP A 60 -15.26 2.58 -15.97
C ASP A 60 -16.59 3.32 -15.98
N GLN A 61 -17.65 2.64 -15.55
CA GLN A 61 -18.98 3.21 -15.42
C GLN A 61 -19.42 3.22 -13.96
N THR A 62 -20.03 4.32 -13.53
CA THR A 62 -20.75 4.34 -12.25
C THR A 62 -22.05 3.54 -12.37
N GLU A 63 -22.68 3.18 -11.24
CA GLU A 63 -24.02 2.56 -11.22
C GLU A 63 -25.07 3.38 -11.99
N ALA A 64 -24.89 4.70 -12.05
CA ALA A 64 -25.74 5.62 -12.82
C ALA A 64 -25.41 5.65 -14.33
N GLY A 65 -24.57 4.73 -14.83
CA GLY A 65 -24.17 4.63 -16.23
C GLY A 65 -23.22 5.74 -16.70
N ARG A 66 -22.61 6.51 -15.79
CA ARG A 66 -21.69 7.60 -16.16
C ARG A 66 -20.29 7.06 -16.32
N THR A 67 -19.69 7.28 -17.50
CA THR A 67 -18.29 6.94 -17.73
C THR A 67 -17.36 7.85 -16.92
N PHE A 68 -16.33 7.28 -16.30
CA PHE A 68 -15.24 8.01 -15.68
C PHE A 68 -13.89 7.37 -16.04
N ALA A 69 -12.82 8.14 -15.87
CA ALA A 69 -11.45 7.70 -16.12
C ALA A 69 -10.76 7.36 -14.79
N SER A 70 -10.14 6.18 -14.73
CA SER A 70 -9.35 5.70 -13.59
C SER A 70 -7.89 5.45 -14.00
N LEU A 71 -6.97 5.67 -13.05
CA LEU A 71 -5.56 5.37 -13.19
C LEU A 71 -5.09 4.59 -11.96
N LEU A 72 -4.69 3.35 -12.17
CA LEU A 72 -4.10 2.49 -11.15
C LEU A 72 -2.57 2.58 -11.20
N LEU A 73 -1.96 2.87 -10.05
CA LEU A 73 -0.52 2.81 -9.83
C LEU A 73 -0.16 1.63 -8.95
N THR A 74 0.80 0.82 -9.38
CA THR A 74 1.32 -0.33 -8.61
C THR A 74 2.84 -0.38 -8.67
N TYR A 75 3.43 -1.09 -7.72
CA TYR A 75 4.82 -1.50 -7.83
C TYR A 75 4.92 -2.62 -8.89
N PRO A 76 5.86 -2.57 -9.85
CA PRO A 76 6.00 -3.65 -10.82
C PRO A 76 6.55 -4.90 -10.14
N ALA A 77 5.90 -6.04 -10.31
CA ALA A 77 6.47 -7.33 -9.91
C ALA A 77 7.67 -7.66 -10.82
N PRO A 78 8.92 -7.63 -10.34
CA PRO A 78 10.07 -8.00 -11.15
C PRO A 78 10.13 -9.53 -11.31
N GLN A 79 10.49 -10.00 -12.50
CA GLN A 79 10.47 -11.44 -12.80
C GLN A 79 11.55 -12.25 -12.08
N PHE A 80 12.60 -11.59 -11.55
CA PHE A 80 13.81 -12.26 -11.05
C PHE A 80 14.40 -11.61 -9.78
N GLU A 81 13.65 -10.78 -9.08
CA GLU A 81 14.13 -10.09 -7.87
C GLU A 81 13.15 -10.39 -6.73
N ASP A 82 13.65 -10.96 -5.63
CA ASP A 82 12.86 -11.08 -4.41
C ASP A 82 12.80 -9.71 -3.75
N VAL A 83 11.65 -9.06 -3.84
CA VAL A 83 11.41 -7.77 -3.22
C VAL A 83 10.80 -7.99 -1.83
N ASP A 84 11.25 -7.25 -0.83
CA ASP A 84 10.63 -7.27 0.50
C ASP A 84 9.22 -6.65 0.43
N PRO A 85 8.14 -7.42 0.69
CA PRO A 85 6.78 -6.91 0.60
C PRO A 85 6.51 -5.75 1.57
N ALA A 86 7.14 -5.76 2.75
CA ALA A 86 6.99 -4.67 3.72
C ALA A 86 7.64 -3.37 3.20
N GLY A 87 8.79 -3.49 2.53
CA GLY A 87 9.45 -2.39 1.84
C GLY A 87 8.60 -1.83 0.69
N VAL A 88 8.01 -2.70 -0.13
CA VAL A 88 7.08 -2.29 -1.22
C VAL A 88 5.89 -1.53 -0.65
N GLU A 89 5.24 -2.09 0.38
CA GLU A 89 4.10 -1.45 1.01
C GLU A 89 4.46 -0.06 1.55
N LEU A 90 5.59 0.08 2.25
CA LEU A 90 6.04 1.37 2.78
C LEU A 90 6.28 2.40 1.66
N MET A 91 6.90 1.98 0.55
CA MET A 91 7.11 2.82 -0.62
C MET A 91 5.78 3.26 -1.27
N MET A 92 4.85 2.33 -1.45
CA MET A 92 3.55 2.60 -2.07
C MET A 92 2.64 3.44 -1.17
N ARG A 93 2.75 3.32 0.16
CA ARG A 93 2.14 4.27 1.12
C ARG A 93 2.72 5.68 0.97
N GLY A 94 4.02 5.80 0.67
CA GLY A 94 4.67 7.05 0.27
C GLY A 94 4.04 7.68 -0.97
N VAL A 95 3.86 6.87 -2.01
CA VAL A 95 3.19 7.28 -3.25
C VAL A 95 1.77 7.75 -2.95
N ALA A 96 0.96 6.95 -2.25
CA ALA A 96 -0.41 7.30 -1.87
C ALA A 96 -0.48 8.63 -1.10
N SER A 97 0.40 8.82 -0.11
CA SER A 97 0.48 10.04 0.68
C SER A 97 0.77 11.28 -0.19
N THR A 98 1.71 11.20 -1.13
CA THR A 98 2.04 12.34 -2.01
C THR A 98 0.96 12.68 -3.03
N LEU A 99 0.05 11.75 -3.31
CA LEU A 99 -1.14 12.00 -4.11
C LEU A 99 -2.29 12.56 -3.28
N GLY A 100 -2.22 12.50 -1.95
CA GLY A 100 -3.35 12.81 -1.06
C GLY A 100 -4.42 11.71 -1.08
N ALA A 101 -4.02 10.48 -1.43
CA ALA A 101 -4.90 9.32 -1.44
C ALA A 101 -5.13 8.80 -0.02
N ILE A 102 -6.36 8.37 0.24
CA ILE A 102 -6.80 7.78 1.51
C ILE A 102 -7.15 6.31 1.27
N PRO A 103 -7.17 5.45 2.31
CA PRO A 103 -7.62 4.07 2.16
C PRO A 103 -8.97 4.02 1.44
N ALA A 104 -9.01 3.26 0.33
CA ALA A 104 -10.22 2.99 -0.40
C ALA A 104 -11.01 1.95 0.38
N VAL A 105 -12.28 2.23 0.68
CA VAL A 105 -13.16 1.27 1.33
C VAL A 105 -13.98 0.60 0.24
N LEU A 106 -13.72 -0.68 -0.01
CA LEU A 106 -14.50 -1.53 -0.90
C LEU A 106 -15.08 -2.72 -0.10
N PRO A 107 -16.35 -3.11 -0.30
CA PRO A 107 -17.37 -2.42 -1.09
C PRO A 107 -17.95 -1.19 -0.35
N SER A 108 -18.52 -0.24 -1.10
CA SER A 108 -19.25 0.91 -0.56
C SER A 108 -20.55 0.50 0.13
N VAL A 109 -20.48 -0.19 1.28
CA VAL A 109 -21.67 -0.47 2.11
C VAL A 109 -22.07 0.77 2.93
N VAL A 110 -21.28 1.85 2.86
CA VAL A 110 -21.58 3.12 3.50
C VAL A 110 -21.80 4.19 2.41
N PRO A 111 -23.05 4.60 2.16
CA PRO A 111 -23.33 5.76 1.33
C PRO A 111 -22.71 6.98 2.02
N GLY A 112 -21.60 7.50 1.49
CA GLY A 112 -21.14 8.83 1.91
C GLY A 112 -19.64 9.07 2.04
N ARG A 113 -18.75 8.07 1.89
CA ARG A 113 -17.31 8.40 1.84
C ARG A 113 -16.91 8.75 0.41
N ALA A 114 -17.16 10.00 0.02
CA ALA A 114 -16.54 10.55 -1.18
C ALA A 114 -15.01 10.35 -1.08
N PRO A 115 -14.32 9.97 -2.18
CA PRO A 115 -12.87 9.95 -2.19
C PRO A 115 -12.32 11.30 -1.71
N SER A 116 -11.15 11.27 -1.09
CA SER A 116 -10.34 12.49 -0.93
C SER A 116 -10.29 13.23 -2.27
N PHE A 117 -10.37 14.57 -2.23
CA PHE A 117 -10.19 15.39 -3.42
C PHE A 117 -8.82 16.04 -3.37
N SER A 118 -7.93 15.59 -4.25
CA SER A 118 -6.61 16.19 -4.43
C SER A 118 -6.64 17.19 -5.59
N VAL A 119 -5.95 18.31 -5.46
CA VAL A 119 -5.92 19.34 -6.50
C VAL A 119 -4.68 19.15 -7.37
N ASP A 120 -4.89 19.12 -8.69
CA ASP A 120 -3.88 19.23 -9.74
C ASP A 120 -2.76 18.16 -9.69
N ARG A 121 -3.12 16.93 -9.31
CA ARG A 121 -2.22 15.76 -9.40
C ARG A 121 -2.02 15.30 -10.83
N VAL A 122 -2.92 15.65 -11.74
CA VAL A 122 -2.76 15.30 -13.15
C VAL A 122 -2.73 16.56 -13.98
N SER A 123 -1.81 16.62 -14.93
CA SER A 123 -1.83 17.66 -15.96
C SER A 123 -1.65 17.09 -17.35
N ILE A 124 -2.06 17.84 -18.36
CA ILE A 124 -1.82 17.51 -19.76
C ILE A 124 -0.82 18.51 -20.33
N THR A 125 0.27 18.01 -20.94
CA THR A 125 1.22 18.89 -21.64
C THR A 125 0.57 19.50 -22.89
N PRO A 126 1.13 20.58 -23.46
CA PRO A 126 0.66 21.11 -24.75
C PRO A 126 0.70 20.09 -25.89
N SER A 127 1.56 19.08 -25.79
CA SER A 127 1.65 17.94 -26.72
C SER A 127 0.67 16.79 -26.42
N GLY A 128 -0.26 16.98 -25.47
CA GLY A 128 -1.29 16.00 -25.13
C GLY A 128 -0.84 14.88 -24.20
N ILE A 129 0.34 14.98 -23.60
CA ILE A 129 0.90 13.93 -22.75
C ILE A 129 0.36 14.08 -21.31
N PRO A 130 -0.33 13.08 -20.76
CA PRO A 130 -0.73 13.12 -19.36
C PRO A 130 0.47 12.90 -18.43
N LEU A 131 0.56 13.73 -17.40
CA LEU A 131 1.56 13.66 -16.34
C LEU A 131 0.86 13.54 -14.99
N VAL A 132 1.34 12.61 -14.15
CA VAL A 132 0.98 12.54 -12.72
C VAL A 132 2.05 13.21 -11.89
N HIS A 133 1.63 13.98 -10.91
CA HIS A 133 2.47 14.78 -10.05
C HIS A 133 2.35 14.35 -8.60
N PHE A 134 3.49 14.24 -7.95
CA PHE A 134 3.59 13.84 -6.55
C PHE A 134 4.00 15.07 -5.72
N ASP A 135 3.31 15.34 -4.62
CA ASP A 135 3.72 16.45 -3.74
C ASP A 135 5.05 16.17 -3.05
N GLY A 136 5.74 17.26 -2.68
CA GLY A 136 7.04 17.16 -2.03
C GLY A 136 8.19 16.74 -2.95
N THR A 137 7.94 16.60 -4.25
CA THR A 137 8.94 16.25 -5.25
C THR A 137 8.77 17.07 -6.54
N PRO A 138 9.86 17.45 -7.22
CA PRO A 138 9.78 18.15 -8.51
C PRO A 138 9.49 17.19 -9.68
N TRP A 139 9.44 15.88 -9.43
CA TRP A 139 9.32 14.86 -10.46
C TRP A 139 7.86 14.52 -10.77
N SER A 140 7.61 14.26 -12.05
CA SER A 140 6.32 13.83 -12.56
C SER A 140 6.48 12.52 -13.33
N MET A 141 5.48 11.65 -13.26
CA MET A 141 5.43 10.43 -14.04
C MET A 141 4.64 10.67 -15.33
N ARG A 142 5.20 10.25 -16.46
CA ARG A 142 4.47 10.23 -17.73
C ARG A 142 3.55 9.01 -17.78
N ILE A 143 2.32 9.20 -18.22
CA ILE A 143 1.37 8.11 -18.48
C ILE A 143 1.48 7.68 -19.95
N ALA A 144 1.39 6.38 -20.19
CA ALA A 144 1.33 5.82 -21.53
C ALA A 144 0.13 6.41 -22.30
N GLU A 145 0.28 6.59 -23.60
CA GLU A 145 -0.74 7.23 -24.41
C GLU A 145 -1.97 6.33 -24.56
N SER A 146 -3.13 6.84 -24.15
CA SER A 146 -4.43 6.19 -24.31
C SER A 146 -5.46 7.23 -24.78
N PRO A 147 -5.71 7.35 -26.10
CA PRO A 147 -6.51 8.45 -26.63
C PRO A 147 -7.94 8.53 -26.08
N GLY A 148 -8.58 7.38 -25.88
CA GLY A 148 -9.93 7.30 -25.31
C GLY A 148 -9.96 7.76 -23.85
N TRP A 149 -9.02 7.27 -23.05
CA TRP A 149 -8.87 7.65 -21.65
C TRP A 149 -8.56 9.14 -21.49
N SER A 150 -7.56 9.65 -22.23
CA SER A 150 -7.17 11.05 -22.19
C SER A 150 -8.33 11.97 -22.57
N ARG A 151 -9.15 11.58 -23.56
CA ARG A 151 -10.34 12.36 -23.97
C ARG A 151 -11.37 12.44 -22.85
N VAL A 152 -11.74 11.31 -22.24
CA VAL A 152 -12.73 11.28 -21.14
C VAL A 152 -12.21 12.06 -19.94
N MET A 153 -10.96 11.81 -19.52
CA MET A 153 -10.32 12.52 -18.42
C MET A 153 -10.33 14.04 -18.66
N SER A 154 -9.92 14.49 -19.85
CA SER A 154 -9.90 15.93 -20.20
C SER A 154 -11.30 16.54 -20.19
N GLY A 155 -12.28 15.82 -20.74
CA GLY A 155 -13.67 16.28 -20.81
C GLY A 155 -14.34 16.39 -19.43
N LEU A 156 -14.02 15.47 -18.51
CA LEU A 156 -14.51 15.51 -17.13
C LEU A 156 -13.72 16.48 -16.24
N GLY A 157 -12.50 16.84 -16.64
CA GLY A 157 -11.56 17.63 -15.85
C GLY A 157 -11.14 16.94 -14.53
N ARG A 158 -11.38 15.63 -14.43
CA ARG A 158 -11.19 14.83 -13.22
C ARG A 158 -10.78 13.41 -13.57
N VAL A 159 -10.05 12.78 -12.65
CA VAL A 159 -9.61 11.38 -12.75
C VAL A 159 -9.59 10.73 -11.37
N LEU A 160 -9.99 9.47 -11.29
CA LEU A 160 -9.79 8.65 -10.10
C LEU A 160 -8.36 8.11 -10.13
N LEU A 161 -7.55 8.48 -9.13
CA LEU A 161 -6.24 7.90 -8.91
C LEU A 161 -6.36 6.81 -7.86
N VAL A 162 -5.86 5.62 -8.19
CA VAL A 162 -5.82 4.46 -7.30
C VAL A 162 -4.37 4.02 -7.14
N VAL A 163 -3.97 3.72 -5.91
CA VAL A 163 -2.65 3.19 -5.57
C VAL A 163 -2.84 1.86 -4.88
N GLY A 164 -2.30 0.81 -5.46
CA GLY A 164 -2.22 -0.50 -4.82
C GLY A 164 -0.93 -0.64 -4.01
N LEU A 165 -1.02 -1.26 -2.83
CA LEU A 165 0.13 -1.44 -1.95
C LEU A 165 1.01 -2.64 -2.33
N ASP A 166 0.49 -3.54 -3.16
CA ASP A 166 1.17 -4.77 -3.57
C ASP A 166 1.74 -4.66 -4.98
N GLU A 167 2.64 -5.59 -5.27
CA GLU A 167 3.21 -5.76 -6.60
C GLU A 167 2.16 -6.25 -7.59
N LEU A 168 2.24 -5.76 -8.81
CA LEU A 168 1.44 -6.27 -9.93
C LEU A 168 2.33 -6.37 -11.16
N SER A 169 2.26 -7.52 -11.82
CA SER A 169 3.02 -7.77 -13.04
C SER A 169 2.78 -6.66 -14.08
N PRO A 170 3.83 -6.09 -14.71
CA PRO A 170 3.68 -5.15 -15.81
C PRO A 170 2.91 -5.72 -17.01
N VAL A 171 2.89 -7.05 -17.15
CA VAL A 171 2.20 -7.77 -18.25
C VAL A 171 0.88 -8.41 -17.82
N ALA A 172 0.39 -8.11 -16.61
CA ALA A 172 -0.93 -8.58 -16.15
C ALA A 172 -2.03 -8.22 -17.17
N SER A 173 -2.85 -9.22 -17.49
CA SER A 173 -4.06 -9.15 -18.29
C SER A 173 -5.14 -8.34 -17.58
N ALA A 174 -6.22 -7.99 -18.29
CA ALA A 174 -7.35 -7.28 -17.69
C ALA A 174 -7.97 -8.08 -16.52
N ALA A 175 -8.17 -9.39 -16.69
CA ALA A 175 -8.74 -10.24 -15.65
C ALA A 175 -7.85 -10.31 -14.40
N GLU A 176 -6.53 -10.39 -14.55
CA GLU A 176 -5.59 -10.37 -13.41
C GLU A 176 -5.58 -9.00 -12.71
N VAL A 177 -5.81 -7.91 -13.44
CA VAL A 177 -5.95 -6.57 -12.85
C VAL A 177 -7.24 -6.46 -12.07
N ASP A 178 -8.36 -6.99 -12.59
CA ASP A 178 -9.65 -7.00 -11.90
C ASP A 178 -9.56 -7.84 -10.62
N GLU A 179 -8.99 -9.05 -10.70
CA GLU A 179 -8.74 -9.91 -9.54
C GLU A 179 -7.85 -9.22 -8.50
N TYR A 180 -6.79 -8.53 -8.94
CA TYR A 180 -5.94 -7.73 -8.05
C TYR A 180 -6.75 -6.65 -7.32
N ILE A 181 -7.59 -5.90 -8.03
CA ILE A 181 -8.39 -4.82 -7.43
C ILE A 181 -9.38 -5.38 -6.41
N GLU A 182 -10.02 -6.50 -6.71
CA GLU A 182 -10.94 -7.19 -5.80
C GLU A 182 -10.21 -7.65 -4.54
N CYS A 183 -9.12 -8.42 -4.69
CA CYS A 183 -8.36 -8.96 -3.58
C CYS A 183 -7.71 -7.86 -2.72
N ALA A 184 -7.10 -6.86 -3.35
CA ALA A 184 -6.51 -5.73 -2.64
C ALA A 184 -7.57 -4.85 -1.98
N GLY A 185 -8.76 -4.74 -2.58
CA GLY A 185 -9.91 -4.06 -2.00
C GLY A 185 -10.41 -4.74 -0.73
N GLU A 186 -10.61 -6.06 -0.79
CA GLU A 186 -11.04 -6.87 0.38
C GLU A 186 -10.02 -6.86 1.52
N ALA A 187 -8.74 -6.68 1.20
CA ALA A 187 -7.65 -6.63 2.16
C ALA A 187 -7.32 -5.20 2.67
N ASP A 188 -8.09 -4.17 2.29
CA ASP A 188 -7.81 -2.75 2.61
C ASP A 188 -6.43 -2.26 2.12
N ARG A 189 -5.97 -2.79 0.99
CA ARG A 189 -4.65 -2.53 0.36
C ARG A 189 -4.72 -1.60 -0.85
N LEU A 190 -5.84 -0.90 -1.03
CA LEU A 190 -6.01 0.14 -2.04
C LEU A 190 -6.15 1.53 -1.39
N TYR A 191 -5.55 2.54 -2.02
CA TYR A 191 -5.69 3.95 -1.66
C TYR A 191 -6.25 4.70 -2.86
N ALA A 192 -7.20 5.61 -2.64
CA ALA A 192 -7.82 6.36 -3.71
C ALA A 192 -7.96 7.85 -3.40
N THR A 193 -7.90 8.66 -4.46
CA THR A 193 -8.24 10.08 -4.48
C THR A 193 -8.86 10.43 -5.83
N VAL A 194 -9.76 11.41 -5.86
CA VAL A 194 -10.16 12.05 -7.11
C VAL A 194 -9.30 13.30 -7.29
N SER A 195 -8.65 13.41 -8.44
CA SER A 195 -7.88 14.60 -8.78
C SER A 195 -8.58 15.46 -9.82
N SER A 196 -8.48 16.79 -9.68
CA SER A 196 -8.65 17.69 -10.82
C SER A 196 -7.53 17.48 -11.85
N VAL A 197 -7.83 17.78 -13.11
CA VAL A 197 -6.90 17.75 -14.22
C VAL A 197 -6.58 19.18 -14.62
N ALA A 198 -5.33 19.59 -14.42
CA ALA A 198 -4.85 20.91 -14.81
C ALA A 198 -4.37 20.91 -16.27
N ASP A 199 -4.57 22.03 -16.96
CA ASP A 199 -3.74 22.31 -18.13
C ASP A 199 -2.31 22.64 -17.64
N ALA A 200 -1.26 22.14 -18.31
CA ALA A 200 0.13 22.38 -17.91
C ALA A 200 0.47 23.87 -17.75
N ALA A 201 -0.23 24.77 -18.45
CA ALA A 201 -0.11 26.22 -18.28
C ALA A 201 -0.53 26.70 -16.88
N GLY A 202 -1.57 26.10 -16.28
CA GLY A 202 -2.09 26.48 -14.97
C GLY A 202 -1.13 26.16 -13.82
N ARG A 203 -0.41 25.02 -13.91
CA ARG A 203 0.48 24.55 -12.84
C ARG A 203 1.79 25.32 -12.74
N ARG A 204 2.35 25.82 -13.86
CA ARG A 204 3.55 26.69 -13.85
C ARG A 204 3.33 27.96 -13.06
N THR A 205 2.09 28.44 -12.99
CA THR A 205 1.70 29.64 -12.23
C THR A 205 1.61 29.33 -10.74
N ALA A 206 1.14 28.14 -10.35
CA ALA A 206 1.03 27.72 -8.95
C ALA A 206 2.40 27.50 -8.28
N LEU A 207 3.36 26.90 -8.98
CA LEU A 207 4.73 26.69 -8.49
C LEU A 207 5.58 27.97 -8.41
N ARG A 208 5.07 29.12 -8.87
CA ARG A 208 5.77 30.41 -8.90
C ARG A 208 5.37 31.39 -7.79
N ARG A 209 4.47 31.02 -6.88
CA ARG A 209 4.14 31.88 -5.73
C ARG A 209 5.05 31.55 -4.53
N PRO A 210 5.81 32.54 -4.01
CA PRO A 210 6.61 32.39 -2.80
C PRO A 210 5.74 32.32 -1.53
#